data_AF-A0A917TAS9-F1
#
_entry.id   AF-A0A917TAS9-F1
#
_cell.length_a   1.000
_cell.length_b   1.000
_cell.length_c   1.000
_cell.angle_alpha   90.00
_cell.angle_beta   90.00
_cell.angle_gamma   90.00
#
_symmetry.space_group_name_H-M   'P 1'
#
loop_
_entity.id
_entity.type
_entity.pdbx_description
1 polymer ?
#
loop_
_entity_poly.entity_id
_entity_poly.type
_entity_poly.pdbx_seq_one_letter_code
_entity_poly.pdbx_strand_id
1 'polypeptide(L)'
;MIGPVRISWQAVVGGLSGVTAAAVWALSLAIYQPFMQPSGFWADPQTGASFPELAGNNTYWPRDVRQLAILLALAGVILIVDGRIRGVVTGAVATGAWLIADLWLDRVDISGQAAAAWLGVGGGLGFFATALVGARLSTGRGAGRGPVASAAAKDLAAGTAAVLAVTSTLITTPWDEPVTRPDLVRVEDALLAIKSGLVVMFAVVAVSLVARRLTTARAWLVAAFVVVAALAAWPGSGAASYGSLLVAPIAVSLAVAAARDVPLGRLVAVAGACSVTLPLSLLILYFGGTAAGGAMTSLAGNPPVNGADTDLSIALAGLALGLLLALAGYGATRPARGDAGASGRERARPDAAAGQPAAEEKTG
;
A
#
# COMPACT_ATOMS: atom_id res chain seq x y z
N MET A 1 10.07 -21.65 -32.10
CA MET A 1 8.82 -21.99 -31.38
C MET A 1 8.82 -21.30 -30.03
N ILE A 2 7.99 -20.27 -29.86
CA ILE A 2 7.80 -19.62 -28.55
C ILE A 2 6.82 -20.52 -27.79
N GLY A 3 7.26 -21.16 -26.71
CA GLY A 3 6.38 -21.96 -25.87
C GLY A 3 5.24 -21.12 -25.28
N PRO A 4 4.14 -21.76 -24.82
CA PRO A 4 3.01 -21.04 -24.27
C PRO A 4 3.45 -20.17 -23.08
N VAL A 5 3.15 -18.87 -23.14
CA VAL A 5 3.45 -17.91 -22.07
C VAL A 5 2.55 -18.23 -20.87
N ARG A 6 3.12 -18.81 -19.82
CA ARG A 6 2.41 -19.04 -18.56
C ARG A 6 2.38 -17.74 -17.75
N ILE A 7 1.27 -17.01 -17.82
CA ILE A 7 1.05 -15.83 -16.98
C ILE A 7 0.76 -16.30 -15.55
N SER A 8 1.58 -15.87 -14.59
CA SER A 8 1.32 -16.16 -13.18
C SER A 8 0.16 -15.31 -12.66
N TRP A 9 -0.66 -15.84 -11.77
CA TRP A 9 -1.77 -15.09 -11.16
C TRP A 9 -1.28 -13.82 -10.44
N GLN A 10 -0.06 -13.80 -9.88
CA GLN A 10 0.53 -12.59 -9.28
C GLN A 10 0.79 -11.50 -10.31
N ALA A 11 1.17 -11.88 -11.53
CA ALA A 11 1.32 -10.92 -12.63
C ALA A 11 -0.06 -10.37 -13.06
N VAL A 12 -1.12 -11.19 -13.00
CA VAL A 12 -2.49 -10.72 -13.24
C VAL A 12 -2.91 -9.71 -12.16
N VAL A 13 -2.77 -10.06 -10.87
CA VAL A 13 -3.09 -9.14 -9.77
C VAL A 13 -2.26 -7.85 -9.88
N GLY A 14 -0.96 -7.97 -10.12
CA GLY A 14 -0.09 -6.80 -10.26
C GLY A 14 -0.47 -5.92 -11.46
N GLY A 15 -0.84 -6.54 -12.59
CA GLY A 15 -1.34 -5.83 -13.76
C GLY A 15 -2.66 -5.10 -13.50
N LEU A 16 -3.62 -5.77 -12.84
CA LEU A 16 -4.88 -5.16 -12.40
C LEU A 16 -4.63 -3.99 -11.45
N SER A 17 -3.73 -4.12 -10.48
CA SER A 17 -3.33 -3.03 -9.59
C SER A 17 -2.81 -1.81 -10.36
N GLY A 18 -1.98 -2.02 -11.39
CA GLY A 18 -1.47 -0.92 -12.22
C GLY A 18 -2.53 -0.24 -13.08
N VAL A 19 -3.44 -1.01 -13.68
CA VAL A 19 -4.55 -0.47 -14.49
C VAL A 19 -5.52 0.32 -13.60
N THR A 20 -5.93 -0.25 -12.47
CA THR A 20 -6.80 0.43 -11.49
C THR A 20 -6.13 1.68 -10.97
N ALA A 21 -4.84 1.62 -10.63
CA ALA A 21 -4.08 2.78 -10.20
C ALA A 21 -4.06 3.90 -11.24
N ALA A 22 -3.77 3.58 -12.50
CA ALA A 22 -3.74 4.58 -13.57
C ALA A 22 -5.11 5.24 -13.78
N ALA A 23 -6.19 4.45 -13.76
CA ALA A 23 -7.56 4.95 -13.89
C ALA A 23 -7.97 5.84 -12.71
N VAL A 24 -7.75 5.38 -11.47
CA VAL A 24 -8.07 6.14 -10.26
C VAL A 24 -7.26 7.44 -10.21
N TRP A 25 -5.96 7.36 -10.47
CA TRP A 25 -5.09 8.53 -10.53
C TRP A 25 -5.58 9.58 -11.53
N ALA A 26 -5.92 9.14 -12.75
CA ALA A 26 -6.37 10.04 -13.80
C ALA A 26 -7.75 10.67 -13.53
N LEU A 27 -8.70 9.89 -13.01
CA LEU A 27 -10.02 10.39 -12.62
C LEU A 27 -9.91 11.39 -11.47
N SER A 28 -9.11 11.07 -10.46
CA SER A 28 -8.88 11.98 -9.34
C SER A 28 -8.19 13.27 -9.76
N LEU A 29 -7.24 13.23 -10.70
CA LEU A 29 -6.55 14.42 -11.20
C LEU A 29 -7.42 15.29 -12.10
N ALA A 30 -8.13 14.71 -13.08
CA ALA A 30 -8.78 15.49 -14.13
C ALA A 30 -10.28 15.74 -13.91
N ILE A 31 -10.93 15.03 -12.98
CA ILE A 31 -12.36 15.16 -12.71
C ILE A 31 -12.61 15.62 -11.27
N TYR A 32 -12.08 14.90 -10.28
CA TYR A 32 -12.40 15.20 -8.88
C TYR A 32 -11.59 16.37 -8.31
N GLN A 33 -10.31 16.50 -8.63
CA GLN A 33 -9.49 17.61 -8.15
C GLN A 33 -10.07 18.98 -8.58
N PRO A 34 -10.43 19.24 -9.85
CA PRO A 34 -11.02 20.51 -10.25
C PRO A 34 -12.38 20.79 -9.59
N PHE A 35 -13.14 19.75 -9.25
CA PHE A 35 -14.42 19.90 -8.56
C PHE A 35 -14.24 20.29 -7.08
N MET A 36 -13.15 19.84 -6.46
CA MET A 36 -12.90 20.04 -5.03
C MET A 36 -12.07 21.30 -4.74
N GLN A 37 -11.28 21.80 -5.69
CA GLN A 37 -10.49 23.01 -5.49
C GLN A 37 -11.43 24.21 -5.27
N PRO A 38 -11.26 24.97 -4.18
CA PRO A 38 -12.03 26.20 -3.98
C PRO A 38 -11.74 27.17 -5.12
N SER A 39 -12.79 27.76 -5.69
CA SER A 39 -12.63 28.71 -6.79
C SER A 39 -13.46 29.97 -6.51
N GLY A 40 -12.77 31.11 -6.44
CA GLY A 40 -13.41 32.42 -6.32
C GLY A 40 -13.29 33.06 -4.95
N PHE A 41 -14.28 33.89 -4.63
CA PHE A 41 -14.33 34.67 -3.40
C PHE A 41 -15.71 34.53 -2.78
N TRP A 42 -15.77 34.42 -1.45
CA TRP A 42 -17.01 34.56 -0.71
C TRP A 42 -17.14 35.99 -0.18
N ALA A 43 -18.34 36.56 -0.27
CA ALA A 43 -18.64 37.86 0.30
C ALA A 43 -19.25 37.66 1.69
N ASP A 44 -18.69 38.34 2.70
CA ASP A 44 -19.22 38.36 4.04
C ASP A 44 -20.61 39.02 4.04
N PRO A 45 -21.69 38.29 4.39
CA PRO A 45 -23.03 38.85 4.38
C PRO A 45 -23.21 40.03 5.34
N GLN A 46 -22.39 40.13 6.38
CA GLN A 46 -22.48 41.17 7.41
C GLN A 46 -21.67 42.42 7.04
N THR A 47 -20.48 42.23 6.45
CA THR A 47 -19.55 43.33 6.17
C THR A 47 -19.46 43.70 4.69
N GLY A 48 -19.94 42.83 3.79
CA GLY A 48 -19.78 42.96 2.34
C GLY A 48 -18.34 42.75 1.86
N ALA A 49 -17.40 42.44 2.75
CA ALA A 49 -16.01 42.22 2.39
C ALA A 49 -15.85 40.90 1.63
N SER A 50 -15.06 40.92 0.56
CA SER A 50 -14.78 39.76 -0.27
C SER A 50 -13.49 39.09 0.21
N PHE A 51 -13.57 37.80 0.52
CA PHE A 51 -12.45 36.99 0.96
C PHE A 51 -12.24 35.82 0.00
N PRO A 52 -10.98 35.42 -0.29
CA PRO A 52 -10.73 34.21 -1.07
C PRO A 52 -11.41 33.02 -0.40
N GLU A 53 -12.05 32.16 -1.19
CA GLU A 53 -12.57 30.90 -0.66
C GLU A 53 -11.38 30.03 -0.23
N LEU A 54 -11.25 29.81 1.08
CA LEU A 54 -10.16 29.01 1.63
C LEU A 54 -10.50 27.53 1.54
N ALA A 55 -9.49 26.69 1.32
CA ALA A 55 -9.66 25.26 1.44
C ALA A 55 -10.00 24.91 2.90
N GLY A 56 -11.07 24.14 3.10
CA GLY A 56 -11.42 23.55 4.39
C GLY A 56 -10.75 22.20 4.60
N ASN A 57 -10.88 21.63 5.79
CA ASN A 57 -10.39 20.29 6.10
C ASN A 57 -10.86 19.26 5.06
N ASN A 58 -10.00 18.30 4.70
CA ASN A 58 -10.26 17.25 3.69
C ASN A 58 -10.57 17.73 2.25
N THR A 59 -10.43 19.03 1.93
CA THR A 59 -10.60 19.53 0.55
C THR A 59 -9.67 18.83 -0.45
N TYR A 60 -8.47 18.43 0.00
CA TYR A 60 -7.47 17.78 -0.83
C TYR A 60 -7.55 16.24 -0.87
N TRP A 61 -8.69 15.65 -0.50
CA TRP A 61 -8.88 14.19 -0.61
C TRP A 61 -8.55 13.60 -2.00
N PRO A 62 -8.77 14.28 -3.16
CA PRO A 62 -8.39 13.71 -4.45
C PRO A 62 -6.87 13.54 -4.58
N ARG A 63 -6.08 14.40 -3.91
CA ARG A 63 -4.62 14.27 -3.83
C ARG A 63 -4.21 12.99 -3.09
N ASP A 64 -4.83 12.69 -1.95
CA ASP A 64 -4.55 11.45 -1.22
C ASP A 64 -4.91 10.21 -2.04
N VAL A 65 -6.05 10.23 -2.72
CA VAL A 65 -6.47 9.14 -3.62
C VAL A 65 -5.47 8.94 -4.76
N ARG A 66 -4.98 10.02 -5.39
CA ARG A 66 -3.93 9.96 -6.43
C ARG A 66 -2.66 9.32 -5.91
N GLN A 67 -2.18 9.74 -4.75
CA GLN A 67 -0.97 9.21 -4.13
C GLN A 67 -1.13 7.74 -3.77
N LEU A 68 -2.27 7.33 -3.21
CA LEU A 68 -2.58 5.92 -2.95
C LEU A 68 -2.63 5.10 -4.24
N ALA A 69 -3.20 5.63 -5.31
CA ALA A 69 -3.21 4.96 -6.61
C ALA A 69 -1.77 4.73 -7.12
N ILE A 70 -0.89 5.74 -7.04
CA ILE A 70 0.53 5.60 -7.40
C ILE A 70 1.22 4.53 -6.54
N LEU A 71 0.95 4.47 -5.23
CA LEU A 71 1.48 3.42 -4.34
C LEU A 71 0.91 2.04 -4.64
N LEU A 72 -0.34 1.94 -5.10
CA LEU A 72 -0.94 0.70 -5.57
C LEU A 72 -0.25 0.19 -6.85
N ALA A 73 0.11 1.09 -7.77
CA ALA A 73 0.90 0.75 -8.94
C ALA A 73 2.29 0.20 -8.54
N LEU A 74 2.97 0.83 -7.58
CA LEU A 74 4.23 0.30 -7.03
C LEU A 74 4.05 -1.11 -6.49
N ALA A 75 3.02 -1.35 -5.69
CA ALA A 75 2.74 -2.66 -5.11
C ALA A 75 2.46 -3.72 -6.21
N GLY A 76 1.81 -3.31 -7.30
CA GLY A 76 1.65 -4.13 -8.51
C GLY A 76 2.97 -4.48 -9.20
N VAL A 77 3.89 -3.51 -9.32
CA VAL A 77 5.25 -3.78 -9.84
C VAL A 77 5.98 -4.78 -8.95
N ILE A 78 5.90 -4.64 -7.62
CA ILE A 78 6.55 -5.54 -6.66
C ILE A 78 6.03 -6.99 -6.82
N LEU A 79 4.73 -7.17 -7.06
CA LEU A 79 4.13 -8.47 -7.39
C LEU A 79 4.68 -9.05 -8.69
N ILE A 80 4.72 -8.26 -9.76
CA ILE A 80 5.19 -8.70 -11.09
C ILE A 80 6.66 -9.13 -11.05
N VAL A 81 7.50 -8.36 -10.36
CA VAL A 81 8.95 -8.66 -10.23
C VAL A 81 9.25 -9.65 -9.11
N ASP A 82 8.21 -10.21 -8.47
CA ASP A 82 8.31 -11.19 -7.40
C ASP A 82 9.25 -10.72 -6.26
N GLY A 83 9.13 -9.45 -5.88
CA GLY A 83 9.93 -8.83 -4.80
C GLY A 83 11.45 -8.77 -5.05
N ARG A 84 11.91 -9.03 -6.27
CA ARG A 84 13.35 -8.97 -6.59
C ARG A 84 13.84 -7.53 -6.47
N ILE A 85 14.88 -7.32 -5.65
CA ILE A 85 15.28 -5.98 -5.20
C ILE A 85 15.58 -5.00 -6.34
N ARG A 86 16.15 -5.45 -7.46
CA ARG A 86 16.40 -4.57 -8.61
C ARG A 86 15.09 -4.06 -9.20
N GLY A 87 14.12 -4.94 -9.41
CA GLY A 87 12.78 -4.56 -9.86
C GLY A 87 12.04 -3.68 -8.85
N VAL A 88 12.19 -3.96 -7.54
CA VAL A 88 11.62 -3.11 -6.47
C VAL A 88 12.22 -1.70 -6.52
N VAL A 89 13.54 -1.57 -6.67
CA VAL A 89 14.22 -0.27 -6.81
C VAL A 89 13.75 0.45 -8.06
N THR A 90 13.65 -0.25 -9.21
CA THR A 90 13.10 0.33 -10.44
C THR A 90 11.68 0.87 -10.22
N GLY A 91 10.82 0.07 -9.58
CA GLY A 91 9.46 0.49 -9.21
C GLY A 91 9.47 1.72 -8.31
N ALA A 92 10.28 1.73 -7.25
CA ALA A 92 10.38 2.84 -6.31
C ALA A 92 10.86 4.14 -6.98
N VAL A 93 11.87 4.07 -7.85
CA VAL A 93 12.35 5.23 -8.62
C VAL A 93 11.26 5.75 -9.55
N ALA A 94 10.58 4.87 -10.29
CA ALA A 94 9.48 5.26 -11.17
C ALA A 94 8.30 5.86 -10.40
N THR A 95 8.01 5.33 -9.20
CA THR A 95 6.99 5.86 -8.28
C THR A 95 7.34 7.27 -7.83
N GLY A 96 8.60 7.51 -7.44
CA GLY A 96 9.08 8.85 -7.10
C GLY A 96 8.94 9.83 -8.28
N ALA A 97 9.30 9.40 -9.49
CA ALA A 97 9.10 10.20 -10.70
C ALA A 97 7.61 10.48 -10.98
N TRP A 98 6.72 9.51 -10.76
CA TRP A 98 5.28 9.70 -10.92
C TRP A 98 4.73 10.66 -9.88
N LEU A 99 5.15 10.59 -8.61
CA LEU A 99 4.75 11.57 -7.58
C LEU A 99 5.22 12.99 -7.94
N ILE A 100 6.42 13.15 -8.49
CA ILE A 100 6.90 14.47 -8.96
C ILE A 100 6.04 14.96 -10.13
N ALA A 101 5.73 14.08 -11.09
CA ALA A 101 4.86 14.42 -12.21
C ALA A 101 3.44 14.79 -11.73
N ASP A 102 2.90 14.07 -10.75
CA ASP A 102 1.60 14.36 -10.13
C ASP A 102 1.56 15.75 -9.50
N LEU A 103 2.59 16.12 -8.73
CA LEU A 103 2.71 17.47 -8.14
C LEU A 103 2.88 18.56 -9.20
N TRP A 104 3.61 18.28 -10.28
CA TRP A 104 3.77 19.22 -11.38
C TRP A 104 2.47 19.41 -12.15
N LEU A 105 1.75 18.33 -12.43
CA LEU A 105 0.45 18.34 -13.09
C LEU A 105 -0.60 19.07 -12.25
N ASP A 106 -0.47 19.09 -10.93
CA ASP A 106 -1.34 19.87 -10.03
C ASP A 106 -1.25 21.39 -10.25
N ARG A 107 -0.15 21.87 -10.86
CA ARG A 107 0.00 23.29 -11.24
C ARG A 107 -0.60 23.63 -12.60
N VAL A 108 -0.89 22.61 -13.39
CA VAL A 108 -1.46 22.78 -14.72
C VAL A 108 -2.96 22.56 -14.55
N ASP A 109 -3.79 23.50 -15.01
CA ASP A 109 -5.26 23.38 -14.94
C ASP A 109 -5.75 22.23 -15.83
N ILE A 110 -5.59 21.00 -15.35
CA ILE A 110 -5.95 19.79 -16.06
C ILE A 110 -7.37 19.42 -15.65
N SER A 111 -8.28 19.55 -16.60
CA SER A 111 -9.69 19.22 -16.38
C SER A 111 -10.30 18.50 -17.57
N GLY A 112 -11.31 17.69 -17.26
CA GLY A 112 -12.20 17.08 -18.25
C GLY A 112 -11.86 15.64 -18.64
N GLN A 113 -12.82 15.01 -19.31
CA GLN A 113 -12.79 13.58 -19.63
C GLN A 113 -11.66 13.21 -20.60
N ALA A 114 -11.37 14.08 -21.57
CA ALA A 114 -10.28 13.84 -22.52
C ALA A 114 -8.92 13.83 -21.83
N ALA A 115 -8.69 14.77 -20.91
CA ALA A 115 -7.49 14.79 -20.09
C ALA A 115 -7.39 13.53 -19.21
N ALA A 116 -8.48 13.13 -18.56
CA ALA A 116 -8.54 11.90 -17.78
C ALA A 116 -8.17 10.67 -18.62
N ALA A 117 -8.69 10.55 -19.85
CA ALA A 117 -8.38 9.45 -20.75
C ALA A 117 -6.89 9.41 -21.11
N TRP A 118 -6.29 10.55 -21.50
CA TRP A 118 -4.88 10.63 -21.85
C TRP A 118 -3.95 10.38 -20.67
N LEU A 119 -4.28 10.90 -19.49
CA LEU A 119 -3.56 10.62 -18.25
C LEU A 119 -3.65 9.14 -17.89
N GLY A 120 -4.84 8.53 -18.03
CA GLY A 120 -5.03 7.10 -17.78
C GLY A 120 -4.17 6.24 -18.71
N VAL A 121 -4.14 6.55 -20.01
CA VAL A 121 -3.27 5.88 -20.99
C VAL A 121 -1.80 6.10 -20.65
N GLY A 122 -1.39 7.34 -20.37
CA GLY A 122 -0.01 7.67 -20.01
C GLY A 122 0.47 6.96 -18.74
N GLY A 123 -0.33 7.00 -17.68
CA GLY A 123 -0.07 6.29 -16.43
C GLY A 123 -0.01 4.78 -16.62
N GLY A 124 -0.93 4.21 -17.41
CA GLY A 124 -0.94 2.79 -17.75
C GLY A 124 0.31 2.35 -18.53
N LEU A 125 0.72 3.13 -19.53
CA LEU A 125 1.95 2.89 -20.29
C LEU A 125 3.21 3.05 -19.41
N GLY A 126 3.25 4.06 -18.55
CA GLY A 126 4.34 4.28 -17.60
C GLY A 126 4.50 3.13 -16.61
N PHE A 127 3.38 2.64 -16.06
CA PHE A 127 3.33 1.44 -15.22
C PHE A 127 3.84 0.21 -15.99
N PHE A 128 3.31 -0.04 -17.19
CA PHE A 128 3.70 -1.19 -18.00
C PHE A 128 5.20 -1.18 -18.33
N ALA A 129 5.74 -0.03 -18.75
CA ALA A 129 7.16 0.15 -19.02
C ALA A 129 8.00 -0.13 -17.77
N THR A 130 7.59 0.39 -16.61
CA THR A 130 8.24 0.16 -15.31
C THR A 130 8.26 -1.32 -14.95
N ALA A 131 7.12 -2.00 -15.06
CA ALA A 131 7.00 -3.42 -14.78
C ALA A 131 7.89 -4.26 -15.72
N LEU A 132 7.91 -3.92 -17.02
CA LEU A 132 8.74 -4.59 -18.02
C LEU A 132 10.23 -4.42 -17.74
N VAL A 133 10.68 -3.18 -17.49
CA VAL A 133 12.09 -2.88 -17.17
C VAL A 133 12.48 -3.57 -15.86
N GLY A 134 11.64 -3.46 -14.83
CA GLY A 134 11.85 -4.12 -13.54
C GLY A 134 11.97 -5.63 -13.67
N ALA A 135 11.11 -6.26 -14.48
CA ALA A 135 11.17 -7.69 -14.75
C ALA A 135 12.46 -8.10 -15.49
N ARG A 136 12.86 -7.35 -16.53
CA ARG A 136 14.11 -7.60 -17.27
C ARG A 136 15.34 -7.49 -16.37
N LEU A 137 15.47 -6.40 -15.61
CA LEU A 137 16.58 -6.18 -14.67
C LEU A 137 16.65 -7.25 -13.57
N SER A 138 15.49 -7.82 -13.24
CA SER A 138 15.36 -8.90 -12.27
C SER A 138 15.78 -10.27 -12.81
N THR A 139 15.89 -10.47 -14.12
CA THR A 139 16.33 -11.73 -14.77
C THR A 139 17.83 -11.81 -15.10
N GLY A 140 18.58 -10.71 -15.02
CA GLY A 140 19.99 -10.67 -15.43
C GLY A 140 20.95 -11.52 -14.56
N ARG A 141 22.03 -12.04 -15.19
CA ARG A 141 23.07 -12.96 -14.66
C ARG A 141 23.88 -12.52 -13.42
N GLY A 142 23.48 -11.43 -12.74
CA GLY A 142 24.09 -10.95 -11.50
C GLY A 142 23.07 -10.73 -10.37
N ALA A 143 21.86 -11.27 -10.46
CA ALA A 143 20.80 -11.14 -9.47
C ALA A 143 21.04 -11.96 -8.18
N GLY A 144 22.31 -12.16 -7.79
CA GLY A 144 22.78 -13.03 -6.71
C GLY A 144 22.47 -12.55 -5.28
N ARG A 145 21.50 -11.66 -5.07
CA ARG A 145 20.94 -11.47 -3.72
C ARG A 145 19.92 -12.59 -3.49
N GLY A 146 20.29 -13.55 -2.65
CA GLY A 146 19.57 -14.80 -2.45
C GLY A 146 18.10 -14.67 -2.03
N PRO A 147 17.36 -15.80 -1.97
CA PRO A 147 15.92 -15.86 -1.69
C PRO A 147 15.45 -15.02 -0.49
N VAL A 148 16.33 -14.81 0.49
CA VAL A 148 16.08 -14.05 1.73
C VAL A 148 15.79 -12.55 1.45
N ALA A 149 16.52 -11.90 0.54
CA ALA A 149 16.32 -10.47 0.27
C ALA A 149 14.99 -10.21 -0.46
N SER A 150 14.61 -11.10 -1.38
CA SER A 150 13.29 -11.09 -2.02
C SER A 150 12.18 -11.35 -1.02
N ALA A 151 12.42 -12.25 -0.05
CA ALA A 151 11.43 -12.54 0.98
C ALA A 151 11.13 -11.34 1.88
N ALA A 152 12.18 -10.65 2.34
CA ALA A 152 12.06 -9.44 3.14
C ALA A 152 11.29 -8.34 2.41
N ALA A 153 11.62 -8.09 1.13
CA ALA A 153 10.95 -7.07 0.33
C ALA A 153 9.45 -7.35 0.18
N LYS A 154 9.06 -8.61 -0.05
CA LYS A 154 7.64 -9.00 -0.13
C LYS A 154 6.92 -8.80 1.20
N ASP A 155 7.54 -9.20 2.31
CA ASP A 155 6.88 -9.10 3.59
C ASP A 155 6.73 -7.66 4.06
N LEU A 156 7.72 -6.80 3.77
CA LEU A 156 7.63 -5.36 3.99
C LEU A 156 6.53 -4.75 3.13
N ALA A 157 6.54 -5.03 1.83
CA ALA A 157 5.51 -4.54 0.91
C ALA A 157 4.10 -5.03 1.29
N ALA A 158 3.96 -6.27 1.78
CA ALA A 158 2.68 -6.81 2.22
C ALA A 158 2.15 -6.07 3.46
N GLY A 159 3.01 -5.88 4.47
CA GLY A 159 2.63 -5.11 5.66
C GLY A 159 2.28 -3.67 5.34
N THR A 160 3.07 -3.01 4.48
CA THR A 160 2.81 -1.65 4.03
C THR A 160 1.51 -1.55 3.23
N ALA A 161 1.29 -2.41 2.23
CA ALA A 161 0.07 -2.42 1.43
C ALA A 161 -1.17 -2.56 2.31
N ALA A 162 -1.11 -3.44 3.30
CA ALA A 162 -2.25 -3.66 4.16
C ALA A 162 -2.49 -2.50 5.16
N VAL A 163 -1.45 -1.78 5.61
CA VAL A 163 -1.65 -0.50 6.32
C VAL A 163 -2.25 0.56 5.40
N LEU A 164 -1.81 0.64 4.13
CA LEU A 164 -2.40 1.53 3.14
C LEU A 164 -3.89 1.22 2.88
N ALA A 165 -4.28 -0.06 2.92
CA ALA A 165 -5.69 -0.45 2.86
C ALA A 165 -6.49 0.19 4.00
N VAL A 166 -5.95 0.18 5.22
CA VAL A 166 -6.61 0.82 6.37
C VAL A 166 -6.62 2.33 6.25
N THR A 167 -5.49 2.96 5.94
CA THR A 167 -5.44 4.43 5.86
C THR A 167 -6.30 4.98 4.74
N SER A 168 -6.56 4.18 3.69
CA SER A 168 -7.52 4.54 2.63
C SER A 168 -8.94 4.76 3.18
N THR A 169 -9.32 4.13 4.31
CA THR A 169 -10.65 4.31 4.90
C THR A 169 -10.81 5.65 5.61
N LEU A 170 -9.70 6.34 5.90
CA LEU A 170 -9.67 7.64 6.56
C LEU A 170 -9.91 8.80 5.61
N ILE A 171 -9.89 8.54 4.31
CA ILE A 171 -10.20 9.56 3.33
C ILE A 171 -11.70 9.84 3.39
N THR A 172 -12.00 11.07 3.75
CA THR A 172 -13.35 11.63 3.82
C THR A 172 -13.45 12.87 2.94
N THR A 173 -14.66 13.26 2.61
CA THR A 173 -14.96 14.55 1.99
C THR A 173 -14.89 15.68 3.03
N PRO A 174 -14.88 16.96 2.61
CA PRO A 174 -14.88 18.11 3.52
C PRO A 174 -16.23 18.40 4.17
N TRP A 175 -17.22 17.51 4.06
CA TRP A 175 -18.58 17.76 4.53
C TRP A 175 -18.78 17.16 5.93
N ASP A 176 -19.09 18.02 6.89
CA ASP A 176 -19.33 17.63 8.29
C ASP A 176 -20.77 17.13 8.52
N GLU A 177 -21.70 17.54 7.66
CA GLU A 177 -23.12 17.15 7.71
C GLU A 177 -23.47 16.23 6.54
N PRO A 178 -24.50 15.36 6.69
CA PRO A 178 -25.00 14.55 5.59
C PRO A 178 -25.35 15.40 4.38
N VAL A 179 -24.77 15.04 3.25
CA VAL A 179 -24.92 15.78 2.01
C VAL A 179 -26.30 15.56 1.42
N THR A 180 -27.02 16.65 1.15
CA THR A 180 -28.37 16.60 0.56
C THR A 180 -28.42 17.07 -0.89
N ARG A 181 -27.39 17.80 -1.37
CA ARG A 181 -27.32 18.30 -2.74
C ARG A 181 -26.93 17.16 -3.71
N PRO A 182 -27.68 16.89 -4.80
CA PRO A 182 -27.46 15.72 -5.65
C PRO A 182 -26.08 15.62 -6.31
N ASP A 183 -25.47 16.75 -6.65
CA ASP A 183 -24.11 16.85 -7.19
C ASP A 183 -23.06 16.42 -6.16
N LEU A 184 -23.20 16.89 -4.92
CA LEU A 184 -22.30 16.53 -3.84
C LEU A 184 -22.48 15.07 -3.41
N VAL A 185 -23.72 14.55 -3.38
CA VAL A 185 -24.00 13.12 -3.10
C VAL A 185 -23.26 12.22 -4.09
N ARG A 186 -23.26 12.56 -5.39
CA ARG A 186 -22.53 11.79 -6.40
C ARG A 186 -21.03 11.76 -6.15
N VAL A 187 -20.46 12.85 -5.62
CA VAL A 187 -19.03 12.93 -5.29
C VAL A 187 -18.72 12.13 -4.03
N GLU A 188 -19.61 12.16 -3.03
CA GLU A 188 -19.50 11.31 -1.85
C GLU A 188 -19.55 9.82 -2.22
N ASP A 189 -20.52 9.43 -3.04
CA ASP A 189 -20.68 8.06 -3.57
C ASP A 189 -19.46 7.63 -4.38
N ALA A 190 -18.93 8.54 -5.22
CA ALA A 190 -17.73 8.28 -6.00
C ALA A 190 -16.51 8.07 -5.11
N LEU A 191 -16.29 8.93 -4.10
CA LEU A 191 -15.23 8.74 -3.12
C LEU A 191 -15.40 7.41 -2.39
N LEU A 192 -16.62 7.08 -1.96
CA LEU A 192 -16.91 5.81 -1.30
C LEU A 192 -16.53 4.62 -2.18
N ALA A 193 -16.93 4.64 -3.45
CA ALA A 193 -16.58 3.58 -4.40
C ALA A 193 -15.05 3.48 -4.62
N ILE A 194 -14.37 4.62 -4.81
CA ILE A 194 -12.92 4.67 -5.05
C ILE A 194 -12.15 4.18 -3.82
N LYS A 195 -12.48 4.68 -2.62
CA LYS A 195 -11.79 4.29 -1.39
C LYS A 195 -12.01 2.81 -1.08
N SER A 196 -13.24 2.30 -1.25
CA SER A 196 -13.52 0.86 -1.09
C SER A 196 -12.74 0.03 -2.11
N GLY A 197 -12.65 0.47 -3.36
CA GLY A 197 -11.82 -0.16 -4.39
C GLY A 197 -10.33 -0.21 -4.00
N LEU A 198 -9.78 0.90 -3.51
CA LEU A 198 -8.39 0.96 -3.03
C LEU A 198 -8.14 0.03 -1.85
N VAL A 199 -9.04 0.02 -0.85
CA VAL A 199 -8.98 -0.89 0.31
C VAL A 199 -8.89 -2.34 -0.15
N VAL A 200 -9.81 -2.75 -1.03
CA VAL A 200 -9.86 -4.12 -1.56
C VAL A 200 -8.58 -4.44 -2.33
N MET A 201 -8.14 -3.57 -3.22
CA MET A 201 -6.95 -3.82 -4.05
C MET A 201 -5.68 -3.92 -3.20
N PHE A 202 -5.49 -3.05 -2.23
CA PHE A 202 -4.35 -3.13 -1.31
C PHE A 202 -4.38 -4.39 -0.45
N ALA A 203 -5.56 -4.79 0.05
CA ALA A 203 -5.71 -6.04 0.80
C ALA A 203 -5.39 -7.26 -0.08
N VAL A 204 -5.89 -7.30 -1.31
CA VAL A 204 -5.59 -8.35 -2.30
C VAL A 204 -4.10 -8.41 -2.58
N VAL A 205 -3.44 -7.27 -2.79
CA VAL A 205 -1.99 -7.21 -3.02
C VAL A 205 -1.21 -7.72 -1.81
N ALA A 206 -1.58 -7.32 -0.60
CA ALA A 206 -0.92 -7.75 0.62
C ALA A 206 -0.97 -9.27 0.79
N VAL A 207 -2.15 -9.88 0.63
CA VAL A 207 -2.32 -11.34 0.65
C VAL A 207 -1.53 -11.98 -0.48
N SER A 208 -1.55 -11.39 -1.68
CA SER A 208 -0.89 -11.94 -2.87
C SER A 208 0.63 -12.03 -2.73
N LEU A 209 1.24 -11.08 -2.01
CA LEU A 209 2.67 -11.03 -1.75
C LEU A 209 3.14 -12.16 -0.82
N VAL A 210 2.26 -12.67 0.05
CA VAL A 210 2.57 -13.73 1.02
C VAL A 210 1.92 -15.08 0.70
N ALA A 211 0.97 -15.14 -0.24
CA ALA A 211 0.12 -16.30 -0.51
C ALA A 211 0.88 -17.61 -0.75
N ARG A 212 2.02 -17.57 -1.45
CA ARG A 212 2.83 -18.77 -1.75
C ARG A 212 3.44 -19.43 -0.51
N ARG A 213 3.42 -18.78 0.65
CA ARG A 213 3.93 -19.30 1.93
C ARG A 213 2.83 -19.73 2.89
N LEU A 214 1.57 -19.55 2.52
CA LEU A 214 0.45 -19.90 3.38
C LEU A 214 0.20 -21.40 3.34
N THR A 215 0.18 -22.03 4.52
CA THR A 215 -0.42 -23.36 4.70
C THR A 215 -1.94 -23.20 4.79
N THR A 216 -2.71 -24.27 4.57
CA THR A 216 -4.19 -24.23 4.64
C THR A 216 -4.69 -23.67 5.96
N ALA A 217 -4.11 -24.09 7.09
CA ALA A 217 -4.47 -23.57 8.41
C ALA A 217 -4.20 -22.06 8.56
N ARG A 218 -3.15 -21.55 7.91
CA ARG A 218 -2.79 -20.13 7.94
C ARG A 218 -3.59 -19.30 6.97
N ALA A 219 -4.02 -19.87 5.86
CA ALA A 219 -4.95 -19.22 4.95
C ALA A 219 -6.24 -18.84 5.68
N TRP A 220 -6.74 -19.73 6.56
CA TRP A 220 -7.90 -19.42 7.42
C TRP A 220 -7.63 -18.30 8.41
N LEU A 221 -6.46 -18.26 9.05
CA LEU A 221 -6.09 -17.16 9.95
C LEU A 221 -5.98 -15.83 9.21
N VAL A 222 -5.33 -15.82 8.04
CA VAL A 222 -5.26 -14.63 7.18
C VAL A 222 -6.65 -14.18 6.77
N ALA A 223 -7.52 -15.12 6.34
CA ALA A 223 -8.91 -14.80 5.99
C ALA A 223 -9.67 -14.20 7.18
N ALA A 224 -9.52 -14.75 8.38
CA ALA A 224 -10.15 -14.23 9.59
C ALA A 224 -9.70 -12.78 9.88
N PHE A 225 -8.39 -12.50 9.79
CA PHE A 225 -7.89 -11.13 9.99
C PHE A 225 -8.35 -10.16 8.92
N VAL A 226 -8.45 -10.60 7.66
CA VAL A 226 -9.00 -9.79 6.57
C VAL A 226 -10.48 -9.47 6.82
N VAL A 227 -11.26 -10.44 7.28
CA VAL A 227 -12.67 -10.23 7.65
C VAL A 227 -12.80 -9.24 8.80
N VAL A 228 -11.99 -9.38 9.86
CA VAL A 228 -11.99 -8.43 10.98
C VAL A 228 -11.63 -7.01 10.50
N ALA A 229 -10.62 -6.87 9.65
CA ALA A 229 -10.25 -5.58 9.07
C ALA A 229 -11.37 -4.99 8.21
N ALA A 230 -12.05 -5.81 7.40
CA ALA A 230 -13.17 -5.37 6.57
C ALA A 230 -14.38 -4.93 7.40
N LEU A 231 -14.71 -5.68 8.47
CA LEU A 231 -15.78 -5.32 9.40
C LEU A 231 -15.46 -4.03 10.17
N ALA A 232 -14.20 -3.87 10.61
CA ALA A 232 -13.75 -2.64 11.28
C ALA A 232 -13.79 -1.42 10.33
N ALA A 233 -13.55 -1.63 9.03
CA ALA A 233 -13.62 -0.60 8.00
C ALA A 233 -15.06 -0.33 7.49
N TRP A 234 -16.07 -1.04 7.99
CA TRP A 234 -17.42 -0.96 7.43
C TRP A 234 -18.11 0.38 7.76
N PRO A 235 -18.55 1.15 6.74
CA PRO A 235 -19.13 2.50 6.93
C PRO A 235 -20.40 2.52 7.77
N GLY A 236 -21.21 1.45 7.73
CA GLY A 236 -22.53 1.39 8.37
C GLY A 236 -22.50 1.26 9.89
N SER A 237 -21.33 1.27 10.54
CA SER A 237 -21.23 1.09 11.98
C SER A 237 -21.56 2.35 12.79
N GLY A 238 -21.65 3.55 12.17
CA GLY A 238 -21.87 4.85 12.86
C GLY A 238 -20.73 5.27 13.80
N ALA A 239 -19.98 4.27 14.28
CA ALA A 239 -18.74 4.31 15.01
C ALA A 239 -17.60 3.88 14.07
N ALA A 240 -17.44 4.56 12.92
CA ALA A 240 -16.14 4.72 12.25
C ALA A 240 -15.19 5.56 13.14
N SER A 241 -15.16 5.15 14.40
CA SER A 241 -14.48 5.68 15.54
C SER A 241 -13.03 5.29 15.44
N TYR A 242 -12.16 6.04 16.10
CA TYR A 242 -10.75 5.75 16.28
C TYR A 242 -10.41 4.28 16.66
N GLY A 243 -11.39 3.46 17.05
CA GLY A 243 -11.23 2.00 17.19
C GLY A 243 -10.92 1.25 15.88
N SER A 244 -11.50 1.61 14.74
CA SER A 244 -11.20 0.94 13.45
C SER A 244 -9.76 1.18 13.00
N LEU A 245 -9.24 2.38 13.29
CA LEU A 245 -7.85 2.79 13.14
C LEU A 245 -6.86 1.93 13.93
N LEU A 246 -7.28 1.39 15.07
CA LEU A 246 -6.43 0.52 15.90
C LEU A 246 -6.52 -0.93 15.45
N VAL A 247 -7.73 -1.44 15.20
CA VAL A 247 -7.98 -2.86 14.94
C VAL A 247 -7.39 -3.31 13.60
N ALA A 248 -7.51 -2.49 12.56
CA ALA A 248 -7.17 -2.93 11.21
C ALA A 248 -5.65 -3.03 10.96
N PRO A 249 -4.77 -2.10 11.40
CA PRO A 249 -3.31 -2.26 11.26
C PRO A 249 -2.76 -3.43 12.08
N ILE A 250 -3.38 -3.74 13.23
CA ILE A 250 -3.04 -4.89 14.07
C ILE A 250 -3.42 -6.19 13.35
N ALA A 251 -4.65 -6.30 12.87
CA ALA A 251 -5.12 -7.48 12.13
C ALA A 251 -4.25 -7.76 10.90
N VAL A 252 -3.84 -6.69 10.21
CA VAL A 252 -2.92 -6.74 9.08
C VAL A 252 -1.53 -7.23 9.46
N SER A 253 -0.95 -6.68 10.53
CA SER A 253 0.38 -7.06 11.01
C SER A 253 0.38 -8.52 11.45
N LEU A 254 -0.73 -8.96 12.05
CA LEU A 254 -0.97 -10.36 12.40
C LEU A 254 -1.12 -11.26 11.18
N ALA A 255 -1.79 -10.84 10.11
CA ALA A 255 -1.89 -11.62 8.87
C ALA A 255 -0.52 -11.84 8.22
N VAL A 256 0.33 -10.80 8.20
CA VAL A 256 1.70 -10.90 7.66
C VAL A 256 2.60 -11.75 8.55
N ALA A 257 2.48 -11.62 9.88
CA ALA A 257 3.26 -12.42 10.81
C ALA A 257 2.81 -13.89 10.84
N ALA A 258 1.50 -14.16 10.70
CA ALA A 258 0.95 -15.52 10.58
C ALA A 258 1.52 -16.25 9.35
N ALA A 259 1.80 -15.53 8.26
CA ALA A 259 2.41 -16.10 7.05
C ALA A 259 3.87 -16.58 7.23
N ARG A 260 4.52 -16.30 8.37
CA ARG A 260 5.95 -16.56 8.60
C ARG A 260 6.29 -17.69 9.56
N ASP A 261 5.32 -18.53 9.93
CA ASP A 261 5.53 -19.62 10.89
C ASP A 261 5.95 -19.16 12.29
N VAL A 262 5.35 -18.06 12.73
CA VAL A 262 5.66 -17.46 14.01
C VAL A 262 4.75 -18.08 15.09
N PRO A 263 5.29 -18.50 16.25
CA PRO A 263 4.47 -19.01 17.34
C PRO A 263 3.50 -17.94 17.85
N LEU A 264 2.33 -18.37 18.32
CA LEU A 264 1.24 -17.46 18.74
C LEU A 264 1.69 -16.40 19.75
N GLY A 265 2.54 -16.75 20.72
CA GLY A 265 3.07 -15.79 21.70
C GLY A 265 3.87 -14.64 21.06
N ARG A 266 4.62 -14.90 19.98
CA ARG A 266 5.31 -13.85 19.22
C ARG A 266 4.35 -13.03 18.37
N LEU A 267 3.26 -13.62 17.86
CA LEU A 267 2.18 -12.88 17.19
C LEU A 267 1.52 -11.89 18.17
N VAL A 268 1.23 -12.33 19.38
CA VAL A 268 0.68 -11.48 20.46
C VAL A 268 1.66 -10.36 20.82
N ALA A 269 2.95 -10.65 20.94
CA ALA A 269 3.96 -9.63 21.21
C ALA A 269 4.08 -8.59 20.07
N VAL A 270 4.00 -9.02 18.80
CA VAL A 270 3.97 -8.11 17.65
C VAL A 270 2.72 -7.25 17.68
N ALA A 271 1.55 -7.83 17.92
CA ALA A 271 0.30 -7.08 18.05
C ALA A 271 0.38 -6.05 19.20
N GLY A 272 0.91 -6.43 20.36
CA GLY A 272 1.14 -5.53 21.48
C GLY A 272 2.10 -4.40 21.12
N ALA A 273 3.23 -4.70 20.49
CA ALA A 273 4.20 -3.71 20.06
C ALA A 273 3.59 -2.73 19.04
N CYS A 274 2.89 -3.24 18.02
CA CYS A 274 2.16 -2.42 17.06
C CYS A 274 1.11 -1.54 17.74
N SER A 275 0.37 -2.08 18.71
CA SER A 275 -0.64 -1.31 19.46
C SER A 275 -0.02 -0.14 20.24
N VAL A 276 1.15 -0.36 20.85
CA VAL A 276 1.88 0.67 21.61
C VAL A 276 2.53 1.70 20.69
N THR A 277 3.09 1.29 19.55
CA THR A 277 3.75 2.21 18.63
C THR A 277 2.77 2.97 17.75
N LEU A 278 1.54 2.49 17.59
CA LEU A 278 0.54 3.11 16.71
C LEU A 278 0.16 4.53 17.12
N PRO A 279 -0.14 4.88 18.40
CA PRO A 279 -0.38 6.26 18.81
C PRO A 279 0.81 7.20 18.53
N LEU A 280 2.03 6.77 18.85
CA LEU A 280 3.24 7.54 18.55
C LEU A 280 3.42 7.73 17.04
N SER A 281 3.12 6.69 16.28
CA SER A 281 3.16 6.77 14.82
C SER A 281 2.08 7.74 14.33
N LEU A 282 0.84 7.67 14.82
CA LEU A 282 -0.24 8.62 14.48
C LEU A 282 0.14 10.08 14.80
N LEU A 283 0.89 10.34 15.87
CA LEU A 283 1.42 11.68 16.14
C LEU A 283 2.48 12.10 15.10
N ILE A 284 3.42 11.21 14.78
CA ILE A 284 4.41 11.46 13.71
C ILE A 284 3.71 11.67 12.37
N LEU A 285 2.66 10.91 12.08
CA LEU A 285 1.83 11.03 10.89
C LEU A 285 1.09 12.36 10.86
N TYR A 286 0.52 12.78 11.98
CA TYR A 286 -0.17 14.05 12.08
C TYR A 286 0.80 15.20 11.83
N PHE A 287 1.89 15.31 12.58
CA PHE A 287 2.84 16.42 12.42
C PHE A 287 3.65 16.35 11.13
N GLY A 288 4.22 15.18 10.81
CA GLY A 288 5.01 14.98 9.61
C GLY A 288 4.17 15.02 8.34
N GLY A 289 2.97 14.43 8.38
CA GLY A 289 2.03 14.48 7.26
C GLY A 289 1.44 15.86 7.05
N THR A 290 1.20 16.65 8.11
CA THR A 290 0.83 18.07 8.00
C THR A 290 1.93 18.90 7.35
N ALA A 291 3.19 18.70 7.77
CA ALA A 291 4.33 19.40 7.18
C ALA A 291 4.53 19.01 5.70
N ALA A 292 4.41 17.72 5.38
CA ALA A 292 4.52 17.22 4.02
C ALA A 292 3.36 17.69 3.14
N GLY A 293 2.13 17.64 3.62
CA GLY A 293 0.97 18.10 2.87
C GLY A 293 1.00 19.61 2.66
N GLY A 294 1.39 20.41 3.67
CA GLY A 294 1.57 21.85 3.50
C GLY A 294 2.68 22.20 2.50
N ALA A 295 3.79 21.47 2.53
CA ALA A 295 4.85 21.60 1.52
C ALA A 295 4.34 21.23 0.12
N MET A 296 3.55 20.16 -0.02
CA MET A 296 2.97 19.77 -1.31
C MET A 296 1.92 20.77 -1.81
N THR A 297 1.06 21.30 -0.93
CA THR A 297 0.09 22.36 -1.25
C THR A 297 0.82 23.58 -1.78
N SER A 298 1.87 24.03 -1.08
CA SER A 298 2.71 25.15 -1.49
C SER A 298 3.44 24.87 -2.81
N LEU A 299 4.05 23.68 -2.95
CA LEU A 299 4.71 23.27 -4.19
C LEU A 299 3.73 23.12 -5.34
N ALA A 300 2.46 22.79 -5.10
CA ALA A 300 1.44 22.72 -6.13
C ALA A 300 0.83 24.11 -6.46
N GLY A 301 1.17 25.16 -5.72
CA GLY A 301 0.56 26.49 -5.90
C GLY A 301 -0.90 26.56 -5.47
N ASN A 302 -1.38 25.56 -4.72
CA ASN A 302 -2.73 25.52 -4.19
C ASN A 302 -2.86 26.43 -2.95
N PRO A 303 -4.06 26.97 -2.66
CA PRO A 303 -4.28 27.76 -1.45
C PRO A 303 -4.06 26.91 -0.19
N PRO A 304 -3.45 27.46 0.88
CA PRO A 304 -3.32 26.73 2.13
C PRO A 304 -4.70 26.44 2.72
N VAL A 305 -4.84 25.29 3.39
CA VAL A 305 -6.02 25.03 4.23
C VAL A 305 -6.02 26.06 5.38
N ASN A 306 -7.21 26.50 5.81
CA ASN A 306 -7.36 27.45 6.91
C ASN A 306 -6.43 27.11 8.10
N GLY A 307 -5.86 28.12 8.77
CA GLY A 307 -4.85 27.92 9.82
C GLY A 307 -5.33 27.15 11.08
N ALA A 308 -6.63 26.89 11.21
CA ALA A 308 -7.20 25.99 12.22
C ALA A 308 -7.22 24.51 11.79
N ASP A 309 -7.05 24.24 10.49
CA ASP A 309 -7.09 22.94 9.85
C ASP A 309 -5.68 22.47 9.46
N THR A 310 -5.53 21.18 9.12
CA THR A 310 -4.24 20.60 8.75
C THR A 310 -4.23 20.04 7.34
N ASP A 311 -3.20 20.41 6.59
CA ASP A 311 -2.89 19.86 5.28
C ASP A 311 -2.24 18.48 5.43
N LEU A 312 -3.00 17.48 5.86
CA LEU A 312 -2.49 16.14 6.13
C LEU A 312 -2.48 15.27 4.86
N SER A 313 -1.30 14.80 4.43
CA SER A 313 -1.23 13.72 3.42
C SER A 313 -1.38 12.35 4.07
N ILE A 314 -2.61 11.82 4.06
CA ILE A 314 -2.95 10.50 4.61
C ILE A 314 -2.18 9.39 3.88
N ALA A 315 -1.96 9.53 2.57
CA ALA A 315 -1.29 8.52 1.76
C ALA A 315 0.20 8.34 2.13
N LEU A 316 0.97 9.44 2.18
CA LEU A 316 2.39 9.40 2.52
C LEU A 316 2.62 9.06 3.99
N ALA A 317 1.74 9.55 4.84
CA ALA A 317 1.65 9.15 6.22
C ALA A 317 1.46 7.61 6.29
N GLY A 318 0.41 7.07 5.67
CA GLY A 318 0.13 5.64 5.66
C GLY A 318 1.29 4.79 5.13
N LEU A 319 2.01 5.28 4.12
CA LEU A 319 3.23 4.64 3.62
C LEU A 319 4.32 4.56 4.69
N ALA A 320 4.63 5.68 5.35
CA ALA A 320 5.65 5.74 6.39
C ALA A 320 5.29 4.83 7.57
N LEU A 321 4.05 4.90 8.05
CA LEU A 321 3.54 4.01 9.11
C LEU A 321 3.63 2.55 8.67
N GLY A 322 3.17 2.23 7.46
CA GLY A 322 3.19 0.89 6.91
C GLY A 322 4.59 0.31 6.82
N LEU A 323 5.58 1.12 6.44
CA LEU A 323 6.98 0.71 6.42
C LEU A 323 7.53 0.50 7.84
N LEU A 324 7.26 1.41 8.77
CA LEU A 324 7.72 1.30 10.17
C LEU A 324 7.15 0.06 10.85
N LEU A 325 5.83 -0.16 10.76
CA LEU A 325 5.17 -1.32 11.35
C LEU A 325 5.65 -2.63 10.68
N ALA A 326 5.80 -2.64 9.36
CA ALA A 326 6.30 -3.81 8.66
C ALA A 326 7.76 -4.11 9.00
N LEU A 327 8.62 -3.10 9.18
CA LEU A 327 10.01 -3.26 9.63
C LEU A 327 10.08 -3.77 11.07
N ALA A 328 9.29 -3.21 11.99
CA ALA A 328 9.22 -3.64 13.38
C ALA A 328 8.75 -5.10 13.47
N GLY A 329 7.65 -5.43 12.80
CA GLY A 329 7.14 -6.80 12.70
C GLY A 329 8.15 -7.73 12.03
N TYR A 330 8.86 -7.26 11.01
CA TYR A 330 9.91 -8.04 10.34
C TYR A 330 11.10 -8.32 11.26
N GLY A 331 11.52 -7.35 12.07
CA GLY A 331 12.57 -7.52 13.07
C GLY A 331 12.18 -8.50 14.17
N ALA A 332 10.98 -8.35 14.73
CA ALA A 332 10.48 -9.16 15.84
C ALA A 332 10.23 -10.63 15.46
N THR A 333 9.97 -10.90 14.19
CA THR A 333 9.66 -12.25 13.68
C THR A 333 10.83 -12.95 13.01
N ARG A 334 12.02 -12.34 12.95
CA ARG A 334 13.21 -13.01 12.41
C ARG A 334 13.54 -14.25 13.26
N PRO A 335 13.81 -15.41 12.62
CA PRO A 335 14.36 -16.57 13.33
C PRO A 335 15.65 -16.16 14.05
N ALA A 336 15.83 -16.62 15.30
CA ALA A 336 17.10 -16.43 15.99
C ALA A 336 18.19 -17.13 15.18
N ARG A 337 19.35 -16.48 14.99
CA ARG A 337 20.46 -17.02 14.18
C ARG A 337 20.93 -18.41 14.62
N GLY A 338 20.59 -18.86 15.84
CA GLY A 338 20.94 -20.18 16.37
C GLY A 338 20.09 -21.35 15.85
N ASP A 339 18.82 -21.14 15.52
CA ASP A 339 17.88 -22.26 15.24
C ASP A 339 18.07 -22.87 13.84
N ALA A 340 18.61 -22.09 12.90
CA ALA A 340 18.88 -22.54 11.53
C ALA A 340 20.07 -23.51 11.45
N GLY A 341 20.99 -23.47 12.42
CA GLY A 341 22.15 -24.37 12.45
C GLY A 341 21.83 -25.76 13.03
N ALA A 342 20.88 -25.84 13.96
CA ALA A 342 20.52 -27.09 14.63
C ALA A 342 19.70 -28.01 13.71
N SER A 343 18.67 -27.47 13.04
CA SER A 343 17.79 -28.23 12.14
C SER A 343 18.48 -28.72 10.85
N GLY A 344 19.51 -28.01 10.38
CA GLY A 344 20.32 -28.42 9.23
C GLY A 344 21.29 -29.56 9.54
N ARG A 345 21.85 -29.62 10.76
CA ARG A 345 22.73 -30.72 11.18
C ARG A 345 21.99 -32.03 11.42
N GLU A 346 20.74 -31.97 11.89
CA GLU A 346 19.95 -33.15 12.20
C GLU A 346 19.41 -33.84 10.92
N ARG A 347 19.16 -33.08 9.84
CA ARG A 347 18.78 -33.64 8.53
C ARG A 347 19.94 -34.11 7.66
N ALA A 348 21.17 -33.69 7.95
CA ALA A 348 22.37 -34.13 7.23
C ALA A 348 22.91 -35.50 7.72
N ARG A 349 22.21 -36.17 8.65
CA ARG A 349 22.60 -37.47 9.18
C ARG A 349 21.58 -38.60 8.89
N PRO A 350 21.32 -39.00 7.63
CA PRO A 350 20.60 -40.25 7.39
C PRO A 350 21.49 -41.46 7.06
N ASP A 351 22.63 -41.34 6.35
CA ASP A 351 23.15 -42.52 5.62
C ASP A 351 24.59 -42.98 5.90
N ALA A 352 25.31 -42.42 6.87
CA ALA A 352 26.69 -42.87 7.15
C ALA A 352 26.78 -44.19 7.97
N ALA A 353 25.66 -44.85 8.28
CA ALA A 353 25.63 -46.05 9.12
C ALA A 353 25.07 -47.31 8.45
N ALA A 354 24.69 -47.27 7.17
CA ALA A 354 24.17 -48.43 6.44
C ALA A 354 25.13 -48.84 5.31
N GLY A 355 26.00 -49.82 5.59
CA GLY A 355 26.58 -50.69 4.56
C GLY A 355 28.06 -50.49 4.23
N GLN A 356 28.95 -50.93 5.11
CA GLN A 356 30.18 -51.58 4.65
C GLN A 356 29.79 -52.97 4.12
N PRO A 357 29.93 -53.29 2.82
CA PRO A 357 29.83 -54.67 2.37
C PRO A 357 31.05 -55.43 2.88
N ALA A 358 30.79 -56.55 3.55
CA ALA A 358 31.80 -57.50 3.99
C ALA A 358 32.64 -57.97 2.80
N ALA A 359 33.96 -58.01 2.99
CA ALA A 359 34.91 -58.60 2.07
C ALA A 359 34.57 -60.09 1.88
N GLU A 360 34.19 -60.46 0.66
CA GLU A 360 34.09 -61.87 0.26
C GLU A 360 35.45 -62.31 -0.27
N GLU A 361 36.19 -62.98 0.59
CA GLU A 361 37.45 -63.68 0.32
C GLU A 361 37.14 -64.88 -0.60
N LYS A 362 37.58 -64.81 -1.87
CA LYS A 362 37.62 -65.99 -2.75
C LYS A 362 39.05 -66.46 -2.92
N THR A 363 39.37 -67.51 -2.19
CA THR A 363 40.43 -68.48 -2.49
C THR A 363 39.95 -69.43 -3.60
N GLY A 364 40.79 -69.65 -4.61
CA GLY A 364 40.54 -70.54 -5.75
C GLY A 364 41.42 -70.19 -6.93
#